data_AF-A0A0R3UC74-F1
#
_entry.id   AF-A0A0R3UC74-F1
#
_cell.length_a   1.000
_cell.length_b   1.000
_cell.length_c   1.000
_cell.angle_alpha   90.00
_cell.angle_beta   90.00
_cell.angle_gamma   90.00
#
_symmetry.space_group_name_H-M   'P 1'
#
loop_
_entity.id
_entity.type
_entity.pdbx_description
1 polymer ?
#
loop_
_entity_poly.entity_id
_entity_poly.type
_entity_poly.pdbx_seq_one_letter_code
_entity_poly.pdbx_strand_id
1 'polypeptide(L)'
;MSWYGCRKTFGDDVGLVTRDISVSVNARILIMTTEILLKMVRNASIADIVSVIMDEEQLLLMLLQNVTLVLLSATLPNVVEFADWLGRARGGSEIHVCQTLKRPVPLQQYLYTGRDRRIRNKLPGGEEGRPI
;
A
#
# COMPACT_ATOMS: atom_id res chain seq x y z
N MET A 1 5.81 1.84 0.05
CA MET A 1 6.71 2.48 1.04
C MET A 1 8.15 2.35 0.51
N SER A 2 8.90 3.44 0.34
CA SER A 2 10.26 3.39 -0.26
C SER A 2 11.35 3.44 0.81
N TRP A 3 12.44 2.69 0.63
CA TRP A 3 13.60 2.67 1.54
C TRP A 3 14.19 4.05 1.78
N TYR A 4 14.34 4.86 0.73
CA TYR A 4 14.83 6.23 0.87
C TYR A 4 13.93 7.10 1.76
N GLY A 5 12.61 6.92 1.65
CA GLY A 5 11.64 7.65 2.47
C GLY A 5 11.78 7.28 3.94
N CYS A 6 11.85 5.98 4.23
CA CYS A 6 12.03 5.51 5.61
C CYS A 6 13.38 5.93 6.19
N ARG A 7 14.47 5.83 5.44
CA ARG A 7 15.80 6.25 5.89
C ARG A 7 15.85 7.75 6.20
N LYS A 8 15.13 8.57 5.43
CA LYS A 8 15.02 10.01 5.71
C LYS A 8 14.27 10.30 7.02
N THR A 9 13.26 9.51 7.35
CA THR A 9 12.41 9.70 8.54
C THR A 9 13.02 9.08 9.80
N PHE A 10 13.63 7.90 9.69
CA PHE A 10 14.09 7.08 10.82
C PHE A 10 15.62 6.95 10.92
N GLY A 11 16.38 7.57 10.00
CA GLY A 11 17.84 7.57 10.01
C GLY A 11 18.46 6.23 9.60
N ASP A 12 19.62 5.91 10.16
CA ASP A 12 20.42 4.74 9.78
C ASP A 12 19.89 3.40 10.34
N ASP A 13 18.84 3.42 11.16
CA ASP A 13 18.18 2.22 11.72
C ASP A 13 17.15 1.61 10.74
N VAL A 14 17.41 1.74 9.44
CA VAL A 14 16.58 1.22 8.35
C VAL A 14 17.42 0.37 7.39
N GLY A 15 17.17 -0.93 7.40
CA GLY A 15 17.79 -1.89 6.50
C GLY A 15 16.95 -2.14 5.25
N LEU A 16 17.62 -2.69 4.23
CA LEU A 16 17.01 -3.15 2.98
C LEU A 16 17.48 -4.57 2.72
N VAL A 17 16.53 -5.48 2.50
CA VAL A 17 16.83 -6.87 2.13
C VAL A 17 16.09 -7.21 0.84
N THR A 18 16.83 -7.41 -0.23
CA THR A 18 16.33 -7.92 -1.50
C THR A 18 17.03 -9.25 -1.83
N ARG A 19 16.75 -9.80 -3.01
CA ARG A 19 17.42 -11.03 -3.46
C ARG A 19 18.91 -10.82 -3.70
N ASP A 20 19.31 -9.64 -4.14
CA ASP A 20 20.66 -9.37 -4.63
C ASP A 20 21.46 -8.50 -3.67
N ILE A 21 20.79 -7.68 -2.85
CA ILE A 21 21.43 -6.70 -1.98
C ILE A 21 20.84 -6.83 -0.58
N SER A 22 21.74 -6.82 0.42
CA SER A 22 21.36 -6.70 1.83
C SER A 22 22.15 -5.56 2.46
N VAL A 23 21.44 -4.63 3.08
CA VAL A 23 22.00 -3.44 3.75
C VAL A 23 21.43 -3.40 5.16
N SER A 24 22.31 -3.29 6.16
CA SER A 24 21.94 -3.16 7.58
C SER A 24 20.87 -4.17 8.02
N VAL A 25 21.14 -5.47 7.84
CA VAL A 25 20.18 -6.57 8.13
C VAL A 25 19.78 -6.65 9.61
N ASN A 26 20.62 -6.10 10.50
CA ASN A 26 20.35 -6.03 11.94
C ASN A 26 19.63 -4.73 12.35
N ALA A 27 19.18 -3.91 11.39
CA ALA A 27 18.38 -2.73 11.67
C ALA A 27 17.01 -3.10 12.25
N ARG A 28 16.43 -2.21 13.06
CA ARG A 28 15.09 -2.42 13.65
C ARG A 28 13.98 -2.39 12.62
N ILE A 29 14.14 -1.58 11.57
CA ILE A 29 13.18 -1.50 10.46
C ILE A 29 13.83 -2.14 9.24
N LEU A 30 13.26 -3.25 8.77
CA LEU A 30 13.69 -3.90 7.54
C LEU A 30 12.67 -3.70 6.44
N ILE A 31 13.13 -3.18 5.31
CA ILE A 31 12.34 -3.09 4.09
C ILE A 31 12.75 -4.23 3.19
N MET A 32 11.79 -5.01 2.74
CA MET A 32 12.04 -6.18 1.89
C MET A 32 10.87 -6.44 0.97
N THR A 33 11.08 -7.28 -0.03
CA THR A 33 9.99 -7.80 -0.85
C THR A 33 9.27 -8.94 -0.11
N THR A 34 8.02 -9.20 -0.50
CA THR A 34 7.20 -10.24 0.12
C THR A 34 7.76 -11.65 -0.12
N GLU A 35 8.48 -11.88 -1.23
CA GLU A 35 9.14 -13.15 -1.49
C GLU A 35 10.30 -13.43 -0.53
N ILE A 36 11.04 -12.39 -0.13
CA ILE A 36 12.10 -12.50 0.88
C ILE A 36 11.48 -12.79 2.24
N LEU A 37 10.43 -12.06 2.61
CA LEU A 37 9.69 -12.30 3.84
C LEU A 37 9.16 -13.74 3.90
N LEU A 38 8.55 -14.25 2.83
CA LEU A 38 8.06 -15.63 2.76
C LEU A 38 9.18 -16.67 2.97
N LYS A 39 10.37 -16.42 2.42
CA LYS A 39 11.54 -17.28 2.67
C LYS A 39 11.96 -17.26 4.14
N MET A 40 11.96 -16.09 4.78
CA MET A 40 12.30 -15.97 6.20
C MET A 40 11.30 -16.71 7.09
N VAL A 41 10.00 -16.61 6.78
CA VAL A 41 8.92 -17.37 7.46
C VAL A 41 9.16 -18.86 7.35
N ARG A 42 9.46 -19.37 6.15
CA ARG A 42 9.71 -20.80 5.91
C ARG A 42 10.95 -21.33 6.64
N ASN A 43 11.94 -20.47 6.85
CA ASN A 43 13.18 -20.80 7.56
C ASN A 43 13.09 -20.52 9.08
N ALA A 44 11.89 -20.24 9.61
CA ALA A 44 11.65 -19.93 11.03
C ALA A 44 12.43 -18.71 11.60
N SER A 45 12.94 -17.81 10.75
CA SER A 45 13.74 -16.64 11.16
C SER A 45 12.88 -15.45 11.61
N ILE A 46 11.63 -15.69 11.99
CA ILE A 46 10.61 -14.66 12.23
C ILE A 46 10.29 -14.45 13.71
N ALA A 47 10.96 -15.17 14.61
CA ALA A 47 10.70 -15.12 16.05
C ALA A 47 10.83 -13.70 16.63
N ASP A 48 11.72 -12.88 16.08
CA ASP A 48 11.99 -11.52 16.54
C ASP A 48 11.13 -10.45 15.83
N ILE A 49 10.26 -10.85 14.90
CA ILE A 49 9.40 -9.91 14.16
C ILE A 49 8.12 -9.67 14.94
N VAL A 50 7.97 -8.47 15.48
CA VAL A 50 6.76 -8.06 16.22
C VAL A 50 5.63 -7.63 15.29
N SER A 51 5.95 -6.89 14.22
CA SER A 51 4.95 -6.33 13.30
C SER A 51 5.41 -6.37 11.85
N VAL A 52 4.46 -6.63 10.95
CA VAL A 52 4.66 -6.57 9.50
C VAL A 52 3.72 -5.55 8.90
N ILE A 53 4.28 -4.60 8.15
CA ILE A 53 3.54 -3.61 7.37
C ILE A 53 3.60 -4.04 5.91
N MET A 54 2.44 -4.23 5.29
CA MET A 54 2.35 -4.59 3.88
C MET A 54 1.75 -3.47 3.06
N ASP A 55 2.44 -3.13 1.99
CA ASP A 55 1.93 -2.30 0.91
C ASP A 55 1.35 -3.27 -0.14
N GLU A 56 0.04 -3.19 -0.40
CA GLU A 56 -0.77 -4.09 -1.25
C GLU A 56 -1.31 -5.37 -0.58
N GLU A 57 -2.46 -5.84 -1.08
CA GLU A 57 -3.18 -7.03 -0.62
C GLU A 57 -2.56 -8.34 -1.12
N GLN A 58 -1.31 -8.63 -0.75
CA GLN A 58 -0.81 -9.96 -1.01
C GLN A 58 -1.39 -10.98 -0.01
N LEU A 59 -2.39 -11.73 -0.47
CA LEU A 59 -3.07 -12.81 0.28
C LEU A 59 -2.09 -13.83 0.93
N LEU A 60 -0.87 -13.94 0.39
CA LEU A 60 0.12 -14.96 0.75
C LEU A 60 0.68 -14.81 2.19
N LEU A 61 0.57 -13.63 2.81
CA LEU A 61 1.15 -13.34 4.13
C LEU A 61 0.17 -13.52 5.31
N MET A 62 -1.03 -14.03 5.05
CA MET A 62 -2.00 -14.44 6.08
C MET A 62 -1.51 -15.55 7.04
N LEU A 63 -0.35 -16.14 6.75
CA LEU A 63 0.21 -17.29 7.46
C LEU A 63 0.95 -16.92 8.77
N LEU A 64 1.16 -15.64 9.04
CA LEU A 64 1.81 -15.19 10.27
C LEU A 64 0.78 -15.01 11.40
N GLN A 65 0.49 -16.08 12.14
CA GLN A 65 -0.49 -16.04 13.24
C GLN A 65 0.00 -15.25 14.47
N ASN A 66 1.32 -15.17 14.69
CA ASN A 66 1.91 -14.59 15.91
C ASN A 66 2.48 -13.17 15.73
N VAL A 67 2.10 -12.46 14.65
CA VAL A 67 2.68 -11.15 14.30
C VAL A 67 1.58 -10.14 14.08
N THR A 68 1.75 -8.91 14.57
CA THR A 68 0.83 -7.80 14.30
C THR A 68 0.91 -7.41 12.83
N LEU A 69 -0.22 -7.41 12.13
CA LEU A 69 -0.29 -7.13 10.70
C LEU A 69 -0.93 -5.77 10.45
N VAL A 70 -0.24 -4.91 9.69
CA VAL A 70 -0.77 -3.63 9.19
C VAL A 70 -0.86 -3.73 7.68
N LEU A 71 -2.07 -3.72 7.14
CA LEU A 71 -2.33 -3.81 5.70
C LEU A 71 -2.64 -2.42 5.15
N LEU A 72 -1.86 -2.00 4.15
CA LEU A 72 -2.08 -0.77 3.41
C LEU A 72 -2.57 -1.15 2.02
N SER A 73 -3.77 -0.70 1.67
CA SER A 73 -4.34 -0.87 0.34
C SER A 73 -4.96 0.44 -0.13
N ALA A 74 -5.26 0.50 -1.42
CA ALA A 74 -6.03 1.58 -2.00
C ALA A 74 -7.51 1.45 -1.58
N THR A 75 -8.43 1.66 -2.53
CA THR A 75 -9.86 1.48 -2.27
C THR A 75 -10.27 0.06 -2.60
N LEU A 76 -10.60 -0.71 -1.57
CA LEU A 76 -11.14 -2.06 -1.71
C LEU A 76 -12.66 -2.04 -1.54
N PRO A 77 -13.43 -2.60 -2.48
CA PRO A 77 -14.82 -2.89 -2.21
C PRO A 77 -14.90 -3.94 -1.08
N ASN A 78 -15.91 -3.84 -0.22
CA ASN A 78 -16.20 -4.84 0.80
C ASN A 78 -15.10 -5.07 1.86
N VAL A 79 -14.35 -4.04 2.22
CA VAL A 79 -13.26 -4.12 3.22
C VAL A 79 -13.70 -4.71 4.57
N VAL A 80 -14.97 -4.54 4.97
CA VAL A 80 -15.52 -5.11 6.21
C VAL A 80 -15.62 -6.63 6.14
N GLU A 81 -16.13 -7.17 5.03
CA GLU A 81 -16.22 -8.62 4.82
C GLU A 81 -14.83 -9.26 4.76
N PHE A 82 -13.89 -8.58 4.12
CA PHE A 82 -12.48 -8.99 4.10
C PHE A 82 -11.88 -9.01 5.52
N ALA A 83 -12.11 -7.96 6.31
CA ALA A 83 -11.63 -7.88 7.69
C ALA A 83 -12.22 -8.99 8.58
N ASP A 84 -13.52 -9.24 8.46
CA ASP A 84 -14.20 -10.32 9.18
C ASP A 84 -13.64 -11.70 8.80
N TRP A 85 -13.43 -11.93 7.50
CA TRP A 85 -12.82 -13.16 7.01
C TRP A 85 -11.38 -13.31 7.51
N LEU A 86 -10.58 -12.23 7.46
CA LEU A 86 -9.20 -12.21 7.92
C LEU A 86 -9.11 -12.49 9.44
N GLY A 87 -9.99 -11.89 10.24
CA GLY A 87 -10.07 -12.13 11.67
C GLY A 87 -10.36 -13.60 11.98
N ARG A 88 -11.33 -14.20 11.28
CA ARG A 88 -11.64 -15.64 11.40
C ARG A 88 -10.47 -16.53 10.97
N ALA A 89 -9.84 -16.22 9.84
CA ALA A 89 -8.68 -16.97 9.34
C ALA A 89 -7.48 -16.92 10.30
N ARG A 90 -7.37 -15.85 11.10
CA ARG A 90 -6.33 -15.65 12.13
C ARG A 90 -6.82 -16.00 13.55
N GLY A 91 -7.65 -17.03 13.68
CA GLY A 91 -8.05 -17.56 14.99
C GLY A 91 -8.94 -16.62 15.82
N GLY A 92 -9.71 -15.75 15.17
CA GLY A 92 -10.59 -14.79 15.85
C GLY A 92 -9.89 -13.50 16.29
N SER A 93 -8.80 -13.12 15.61
CA SER A 93 -8.12 -11.84 15.86
C SER A 93 -9.06 -10.65 15.58
N GLU A 94 -8.99 -9.61 16.41
CA GLU A 94 -9.67 -8.34 16.16
C GLU A 94 -8.99 -7.59 15.00
N ILE A 95 -9.77 -7.20 14.00
CA ILE A 95 -9.27 -6.46 12.82
C ILE A 95 -9.96 -5.10 12.78
N HIS A 96 -9.17 -4.04 12.86
CA HIS A 96 -9.67 -2.66 12.73
C HIS A 96 -9.54 -2.18 11.28
N VAL A 97 -10.66 -1.74 10.71
CA VAL A 97 -10.70 -1.19 9.35
C VAL A 97 -10.70 0.33 9.40
N CYS A 98 -9.67 0.95 8.84
CA CYS A 98 -9.58 2.39 8.63
C CYS A 98 -9.67 2.70 7.14
N GLN A 99 -10.77 3.34 6.70
CA GLN A 99 -10.98 3.70 5.29
C GLN A 99 -11.32 5.17 5.13
N THR A 100 -10.88 5.76 4.01
CA THR A 100 -11.26 7.12 3.59
C THR A 100 -11.79 7.09 2.15
N LEU A 101 -12.99 7.64 1.95
CA LEU A 101 -13.64 7.70 0.62
C LEU A 101 -13.23 8.94 -0.18
N LYS A 102 -12.59 9.93 0.45
CA LYS A 102 -12.21 11.20 -0.18
C LYS A 102 -10.70 11.26 -0.35
N ARG A 103 -10.26 11.61 -1.56
CA ARG A 103 -8.84 11.87 -1.83
C ARG A 103 -8.43 13.17 -1.09
N PRO A 104 -7.34 13.16 -0.32
CA PRO A 104 -6.82 14.38 0.31
C PRO A 104 -6.46 15.47 -0.70
N VAL A 105 -5.96 15.05 -1.87
CA VAL A 105 -5.67 15.94 -3.00
C VAL A 105 -6.73 15.73 -4.09
N PRO A 106 -7.57 16.74 -4.39
CA PRO A 106 -8.60 16.60 -5.41
C PRO A 106 -7.97 16.46 -6.79
N LEU A 107 -8.52 15.56 -7.60
CA LEU A 107 -8.10 15.35 -8.98
C LEU A 107 -9.05 16.09 -9.93
N GLN A 108 -8.48 16.82 -10.90
CA GLN A 108 -9.22 17.40 -12.00
C GLN A 108 -8.99 16.56 -13.25
N GLN A 109 -10.07 16.13 -13.89
CA GLN A 109 -10.01 15.33 -15.11
C GLN A 109 -10.19 16.26 -16.31
N TYR A 110 -9.17 16.33 -17.16
CA TYR A 110 -9.21 17.09 -18.42
C TYR A 110 -9.23 16.12 -19.60
N LEU A 111 -10.06 16.42 -20.60
CA LEU A 111 -10.09 15.67 -21.85
C LEU A 111 -9.35 16.47 -22.93
N TYR A 112 -8.28 15.93 -23.48
CA TYR A 112 -7.63 16.50 -24.66
C TYR A 112 -8.30 15.97 -25.92
N THR A 113 -9.23 16.75 -26.48
CA THR A 113 -9.69 16.56 -27.86
C THR A 113 -8.80 17.43 -28.74
N GLY A 114 -8.03 16.85 -29.66
CA GLY A 114 -7.08 17.61 -30.50
C GLY A 114 -7.70 18.82 -31.23
N ARG A 115 -6.88 19.55 -31.99
CA ARG A 115 -7.32 20.74 -32.77
C ARG A 115 -8.25 20.43 -33.95
N ASP A 116 -8.95 19.30 -33.93
CA ASP A 116 -9.94 18.99 -34.95
C ASP A 116 -11.21 19.81 -34.69
N ARG A 117 -11.38 20.86 -35.50
CA ARG A 117 -12.48 21.83 -35.44
C ARG A 117 -13.87 21.17 -35.51
N ARG A 118 -13.96 19.90 -35.94
CA ARG A 118 -15.22 19.13 -36.03
C ARG A 118 -15.75 18.63 -34.68
N ILE A 119 -14.90 18.44 -33.66
CA ILE A 119 -15.30 17.89 -32.36
C ILE A 119 -15.75 18.99 -31.39
N ARG A 120 -15.28 20.22 -31.59
CA ARG A 120 -15.58 21.38 -30.72
C ARG A 120 -17.08 21.72 -30.65
N ASN A 121 -17.86 21.40 -31.69
CA ASN A 121 -19.29 21.68 -31.74
C ASN A 121 -20.18 20.58 -31.14
N LYS A 122 -19.60 19.50 -30.59
CA LYS A 122 -20.37 18.35 -30.05
C LYS A 122 -20.23 18.13 -28.54
N LEU A 123 -19.47 18.99 -27.84
CA LEU A 123 -19.33 18.92 -26.39
C LEU A 123 -20.26 19.96 -25.73
N PRO A 124 -21.14 19.57 -24.78
CA PRO A 124 -21.92 20.52 -24.01
C PRO A 124 -20.98 21.23 -23.02
N GLY A 125 -20.80 22.54 -23.18
CA GLY A 125 -19.94 23.35 -22.29
C GLY A 125 -18.99 24.33 -22.98
N GLY A 126 -19.09 24.52 -24.29
CA GLY A 126 -18.37 25.56 -25.01
C GLY A 126 -18.93 26.97 -24.79
N GLU A 127 -19.14 27.38 -23.54
CA GLU A 127 -19.32 28.80 -23.24
C GLU A 127 -18.04 29.39 -22.68
N GLU A 128 -17.63 30.44 -23.37
CA GLU A 128 -16.39 31.19 -23.26
C GLU A 128 -16.31 31.88 -21.90
N GLY A 129 -15.38 31.44 -21.04
CA GLY A 129 -15.06 32.14 -19.80
C GLY A 129 -14.57 33.55 -20.12
N ARG A 130 -15.38 34.56 -19.81
CA ARG A 130 -14.94 35.95 -19.68
C ARG A 130 -13.99 36.06 -18.46
N PRO A 131 -12.96 36.93 -18.53
CA PRO A 131 -12.05 37.14 -17.41
C PRO A 131 -12.72 37.99 -16.31
N ILE A 132 -12.63 37.52 -15.07
CA ILE A 132 -12.51 38.30 -13.83
C ILE A 132 -11.58 37.55 -12.87
#